data_AF-A0A401GK64-F1
#
_entry.id   AF-A0A401GK64-F1
#
_cell.length_a   1.000
_cell.length_b   1.000
_cell.length_c   1.000
_cell.angle_alpha   90.00
_cell.angle_beta   90.00
_cell.angle_gamma   90.00
#
_symmetry.space_group_name_H-M   'P 1'
#
loop_
_entity.id
_entity.type
_entity.pdbx_description
1 polymer ?
#
loop_
_entity_poly.entity_id
_entity_poly.type
_entity_poly.pdbx_seq_one_letter_code
_entity_poly.pdbx_strand_id
1 'polypeptide(L)'
;MKMRHHAQPGDPKDRGKDVPLIERLHVIVKCGDSTSTLWFRKTIGAGRALDLLATHFKVTASDSSPLRLAKTPVVDDDVVTLRTDQPLSEQVEDGSHLLLSR
;
A
#
# COMPACT_ATOMS: atom_id res chain seq x y z
N MET A 1 6.96 26.81 -5.06
CA MET A 1 7.27 25.58 -5.81
C MET A 1 6.33 24.48 -5.33
N LYS A 2 5.38 24.04 -6.16
CA LYS A 2 4.31 23.10 -5.75
C LYS A 2 4.78 21.68 -6.06
N MET A 3 5.18 20.93 -5.03
CA MET A 3 5.54 19.51 -5.16
C MET A 3 4.33 18.75 -5.70
N ARG A 4 4.36 18.38 -6.98
CA ARG A 4 3.36 17.50 -7.59
C ARG A 4 3.71 16.08 -7.13
N HIS A 5 3.22 15.68 -5.97
CA HIS A 5 3.30 14.29 -5.52
C HIS A 5 2.42 13.43 -6.44
N HIS A 6 2.94 13.07 -7.61
CA HIS A 6 2.34 12.04 -8.43
C HIS A 6 2.56 10.72 -7.72
N ALA A 7 1.47 10.02 -7.39
CA ALA A 7 1.54 8.67 -6.86
C ALA A 7 2.33 7.77 -7.82
N GLN A 8 3.30 7.02 -7.31
CA GLN A 8 4.10 6.10 -8.10
C GLN A 8 3.39 4.74 -8.22
N PRO A 9 3.61 3.97 -9.29
CA PRO A 9 3.15 2.58 -9.34
C PRO A 9 3.75 1.78 -8.19
N GLY A 10 2.89 1.08 -7.45
CA GLY A 10 3.30 0.19 -6.37
C GLY A 10 3.80 -1.16 -6.88
N ASP A 11 3.39 -1.60 -8.08
CA ASP A 11 4.03 -2.70 -8.81
C ASP A 11 4.98 -2.12 -9.89
N PRO A 12 6.29 -2.40 -9.85
CA PRO A 12 7.25 -1.96 -10.87
C PRO A 12 6.91 -2.43 -12.30
N LYS A 13 6.10 -3.49 -12.44
CA LYS A 13 5.62 -3.97 -13.74
C LYS A 13 4.58 -3.04 -14.35
N ASP A 14 3.89 -2.25 -13.53
CA ASP A 14 2.85 -1.35 -13.98
C ASP A 14 3.44 -0.03 -14.48
N ARG A 15 3.06 0.31 -15.71
CA ARG A 15 3.39 1.61 -16.30
C ARG A 15 2.15 2.48 -16.23
N GLY A 16 2.32 3.72 -15.77
CA GLY A 16 1.21 4.67 -15.59
C GLY A 16 0.48 5.10 -16.87
N LYS A 17 0.83 4.57 -18.04
CA LYS A 17 0.06 4.74 -19.28
C LYS A 17 -0.77 3.50 -19.65
N ASP A 18 -0.44 2.35 -19.09
CA ASP A 18 -1.01 1.05 -19.45
C ASP A 18 -2.14 0.62 -18.49
N VAL A 19 -2.32 1.32 -17.37
CA VAL A 19 -3.38 1.06 -16.38
C VAL A 19 -4.36 2.24 -16.33
N PRO A 20 -5.64 2.09 -16.70
CA PRO A 20 -6.64 3.14 -16.60
C PRO A 20 -6.78 3.70 -15.17
N LEU A 21 -7.04 5.00 -15.01
CA LEU A 21 -7.19 5.62 -13.69
C LEU A 21 -8.26 4.94 -12.83
N ILE A 22 -9.36 4.47 -13.44
CA ILE A 22 -10.46 3.80 -12.73
C ILE A 22 -10.05 2.45 -12.11
N GLU A 23 -8.98 1.84 -12.62
CA GLU A 23 -8.42 0.59 -12.12
C GLU A 23 -7.36 0.80 -11.05
N ARG A 24 -6.94 2.06 -10.83
CA ARG A 24 -5.94 2.40 -9.81
C ARG A 24 -6.61 2.59 -8.46
N LEU A 25 -5.93 2.08 -7.45
CA LEU A 25 -6.19 2.27 -6.04
C LEU A 25 -4.99 2.99 -5.44
N HIS A 26 -5.16 4.28 -5.16
CA HIS A 26 -4.15 5.13 -4.55
C HIS A 26 -4.15 4.90 -3.04
N VAL A 27 -2.97 4.77 -2.45
CA VAL A 27 -2.79 4.58 -1.02
C VAL A 27 -1.58 5.37 -0.55
N ILE A 28 -1.64 5.84 0.69
CA ILE A 28 -0.53 6.49 1.37
C ILE A 28 0.03 5.47 2.35
N VAL A 29 1.24 4.98 2.09
CA VAL A 29 1.86 3.97 2.94
C VAL A 29 2.92 4.59 3.82
N LYS A 30 2.80 4.37 5.13
CA LYS A 30 3.78 4.75 6.14
C LYS A 30 4.56 3.53 6.61
N CYS A 31 5.88 3.67 6.72
CA CYS A 31 6.78 2.66 7.29
C CYS A 31 7.80 3.38 8.17
N GLY A 32 7.65 3.30 9.50
CA GLY A 32 8.43 4.12 10.43
C GLY A 32 8.24 5.61 10.14
N ASP A 33 9.34 6.33 9.88
CA ASP A 33 9.33 7.76 9.54
C ASP A 33 9.16 8.03 8.03
N SER A 34 9.18 6.98 7.20
CA SER A 34 9.03 7.11 5.76
C SER A 34 7.57 7.04 5.34
N THR A 35 7.17 7.91 4.40
CA THR A 35 5.83 7.90 3.80
C THR A 35 5.94 8.00 2.29
N SER A 36 5.23 7.12 1.58
CA SER A 36 5.16 7.12 0.11
C SER A 36 3.71 7.07 -0.36
N THR A 37 3.38 7.83 -1.40
CA THR A 37 2.08 7.75 -2.09
C THR A 37 2.24 6.84 -3.30
N LEU A 38 1.52 5.73 -3.29
CA LEU A 38 1.60 4.68 -4.30
C LEU A 38 0.22 4.40 -4.89
N TRP A 39 0.16 3.82 -6.07
CA TRP A 39 -1.08 3.25 -6.60
C TRP A 39 -0.87 1.80 -7.02
N PHE A 40 -1.88 0.98 -6.80
CA PHE A 40 -1.92 -0.41 -7.24
C PHE A 40 -3.13 -0.64 -8.14
N ARG A 41 -3.12 -1.72 -8.93
CA ARG A 41 -4.36 -2.19 -9.55
C ARG A 41 -5.32 -2.66 -8.45
N LYS A 42 -6.62 -2.35 -8.59
CA LYS A 42 -7.65 -2.83 -7.65
C LYS A 42 -7.67 -4.34 -7.48
N THR A 43 -7.25 -5.09 -8.49
CA THR A 43 -7.18 -6.56 -8.48
C THR A 43 -5.98 -7.12 -7.72
N ILE A 44 -5.05 -6.31 -7.22
CA ILE A 44 -3.89 -6.81 -6.49
C ILE A 44 -4.32 -7.48 -5.18
N GLY A 45 -3.80 -8.67 -4.88
CA GLY A 45 -3.94 -9.28 -3.56
C GLY A 45 -3.13 -8.51 -2.51
N ALA A 46 -3.67 -8.35 -1.30
CA ALA A 46 -3.00 -7.61 -0.24
C ALA A 46 -1.66 -8.24 0.17
N GLY A 47 -1.50 -9.57 0.11
CA GLY A 47 -0.21 -10.25 0.33
C GLY A 47 0.83 -9.85 -0.72
N ARG A 48 0.43 -9.76 -1.99
CA ARG A 48 1.34 -9.30 -3.05
C ARG A 48 1.70 -7.82 -2.90
N ALA A 49 0.74 -6.99 -2.51
CA ALA A 49 0.99 -5.58 -2.20
C ALA A 49 1.98 -5.43 -1.03
N LEU A 50 1.82 -6.24 0.02
CA LEU A 50 2.74 -6.30 1.16
C LEU A 50 4.18 -6.60 0.72
N ASP A 51 4.40 -7.61 -0.13
CA ASP A 51 5.74 -7.95 -0.65
C ASP A 51 6.37 -6.80 -1.45
N LEU A 52 5.56 -6.13 -2.28
CA LEU A 52 6.00 -4.99 -3.09
C LEU A 52 6.37 -3.79 -2.21
N LEU A 53 5.57 -3.53 -1.17
CA LEU A 53 5.84 -2.47 -0.19
C LEU A 53 7.08 -2.78 0.64
N ALA A 54 7.25 -4.03 1.08
CA ALA A 54 8.45 -4.48 1.77
C ALA A 54 9.71 -4.23 0.92
N THR A 55 9.64 -4.57 -0.37
CA THR A 55 10.72 -4.28 -1.33
C THR A 55 10.94 -2.77 -1.52
N HIS A 56 9.87 -1.99 -1.65
CA HIS A 56 9.92 -0.54 -1.84
C HIS A 56 10.59 0.18 -0.66
N PHE A 57 10.20 -0.17 0.57
CA PHE A 57 10.75 0.40 1.79
C PHE A 57 12.04 -0.29 2.26
N LYS A 58 12.53 -1.29 1.51
CA LYS A 58 13.72 -2.10 1.84
C LYS A 58 13.63 -2.74 3.24
N VAL A 59 12.44 -3.19 3.60
CA VAL A 59 12.16 -3.89 4.85
C VAL A 59 12.09 -5.38 4.58
N THR A 60 12.87 -6.15 5.32
CA THR A 60 12.80 -7.61 5.31
C THR A 60 11.85 -8.12 6.39
N ALA A 61 11.01 -9.09 6.02
CA ALA A 61 10.31 -9.94 6.98
C ALA A 61 11.29 -10.99 7.52
N SER A 62 11.12 -11.38 8.79
CA SER A 62 11.78 -12.55 9.37
C SER A 62 10.74 -13.45 10.03
N ASP A 63 11.05 -14.73 10.22
CA ASP A 63 10.15 -15.67 10.91
C ASP A 63 9.80 -15.20 12.34
N SER A 64 10.71 -14.44 12.96
CA SER A 64 10.51 -13.81 14.27
C SER A 64 9.76 -12.47 14.23
N SER A 65 9.60 -11.84 13.05
CA SER A 65 8.95 -10.55 12.88
C SER A 65 8.25 -10.46 11.51
N PRO A 66 7.06 -11.08 11.37
CA PRO A 66 6.34 -11.10 10.10
C PRO A 66 5.81 -9.70 9.78
N LEU A 67 5.99 -9.27 8.54
CA LEU A 67 5.45 -7.98 8.10
C LEU A 67 3.92 -8.04 8.00
N ARG A 68 3.28 -6.94 8.36
CA ARG A 68 1.84 -6.74 8.31
C ARG A 68 1.54 -5.42 7.63
N LEU A 69 0.47 -5.44 6.84
CA LEU A 69 -0.11 -4.24 6.27
C LEU A 69 -1.41 -3.97 7.00
N ALA A 70 -1.60 -2.77 7.51
CA ALA A 70 -2.80 -2.39 8.22
C ALA A 70 -3.36 -1.07 7.70
N LYS A 71 -4.69 -0.90 7.73
CA LYS A 71 -5.36 0.36 7.46
C LYS A 71 -5.31 1.22 8.72
N THR A 72 -4.79 2.43 8.62
CA THR A 72 -4.89 3.44 9.67
C THR A 72 -6.17 4.25 9.43
N PRO A 73 -7.14 4.21 10.36
CA PRO A 73 -8.33 5.04 10.25
C PRO A 73 -7.98 6.52 10.46
N VAL A 74 -8.77 7.39 9.83
CA VAL A 74 -8.60 8.86 9.93
C VAL A 74 -9.15 9.40 11.25
N VAL A 75 -10.06 8.66 11.90
CA VAL A 75 -10.73 9.05 13.14
C VAL A 75 -10.67 7.87 14.10
N ASP A 76 -9.90 8.00 15.18
CA ASP A 76 -9.85 7.25 16.46
C ASP A 76 -10.32 5.77 16.53
N ASP A 77 -10.28 5.04 15.42
CA ASP A 77 -10.57 3.63 15.33
C ASP A 77 -9.30 2.79 15.50
N ASP A 78 -9.50 1.52 15.82
CA ASP A 78 -8.41 0.55 15.88
C ASP A 78 -7.77 0.33 14.50
N VAL A 79 -6.45 0.16 14.49
CA VAL A 79 -5.69 -0.19 13.30
C VAL A 79 -6.14 -1.57 12.80
N VAL A 80 -6.72 -1.62 11.59
CA VAL A 80 -7.25 -2.85 11.02
C VAL A 80 -6.19 -3.54 10.17
N THR A 81 -5.71 -4.71 10.62
CA THR A 81 -4.75 -5.50 9.82
C THR A 81 -5.43 -6.08 8.59
N LEU A 82 -4.82 -5.89 7.42
CA LEU A 82 -5.32 -6.41 6.16
C LEU A 82 -5.03 -7.90 6.03
N ARG A 83 -5.99 -8.62 5.47
CA ARG A 83 -5.88 -10.04 5.18
C ARG A 83 -5.16 -10.24 3.85
N THR A 84 -4.11 -11.06 3.86
CA THR A 84 -3.25 -11.30 2.69
C THR A 84 -3.90 -12.13 1.59
N ASP A 85 -4.98 -12.84 1.91
CA ASP A 85 -5.77 -13.71 1.02
C ASP A 85 -6.83 -12.96 0.21
N GLN A 86 -7.04 -11.67 0.49
CA GLN A 86 -8.06 -10.85 -0.16
C GLN A 86 -7.45 -9.76 -1.05
N PRO A 87 -8.18 -9.30 -2.09
CA PRO A 87 -7.81 -8.11 -2.84
C PRO A 87 -7.66 -6.89 -1.93
N LEU A 88 -6.72 -6.02 -2.27
CA LEU A 88 -6.49 -4.78 -1.53
C LEU A 88 -7.72 -3.87 -1.62
N SER A 89 -8.35 -3.80 -2.80
CA SER A 89 -9.53 -2.94 -3.03
C SER A 89 -10.80 -3.34 -2.27
N GLU A 90 -10.88 -4.57 -1.77
CA GLU A 90 -12.01 -5.01 -0.94
C GLU A 90 -11.87 -4.55 0.52
N GLN A 91 -10.67 -4.16 0.93
CA GLN A 91 -10.35 -3.85 2.32
C GLN A 91 -10.03 -2.37 2.53
N VAL A 92 -9.63 -1.65 1.47
CA VAL A 92 -9.23 -0.24 1.56
C VAL A 92 -9.81 0.57 0.41
N GLU A 93 -10.08 1.84 0.68
CA GLU A 93 -10.61 2.80 -0.27
C GLU A 93 -9.49 3.61 -0.93
N ASP A 94 -9.78 4.23 -2.07
CA ASP A 94 -8.84 5.14 -2.73
C ASP A 94 -8.51 6.32 -1.81
N GLY A 95 -7.21 6.61 -1.66
CA GLY A 95 -6.69 7.59 -0.72
C GLY A 95 -6.48 7.09 0.70
N SER A 96 -6.72 5.81 1.00
CA SER A 96 -6.53 5.26 2.34
C SER A 96 -5.07 5.32 2.82
N HIS A 97 -4.91 5.50 4.13
CA HIS A 97 -3.62 5.43 4.80
C HIS A 97 -3.35 4.01 5.28
N LEU A 98 -2.20 3.46 4.89
CA LEU A 98 -1.75 2.15 5.29
C LEU A 98 -0.48 2.26 6.13
N LEU A 99 -0.35 1.37 7.11
CA LEU A 99 0.84 1.20 7.92
C LEU A 99 1.50 -0.14 7.56
N LEU A 100 2.76 -0.09 7.18
CA LEU A 100 3.64 -1.24 7.07
C LEU A 100 4.42 -1.36 8.38
N SER A 101 4.20 -2.45 9.12
CA SER A 101 4.89 -2.73 10.38
C SER A 101 5.34 -4.18 10.48
N ARG A 102 6.23 -4.45 11.43
CA ARG A 102 6.64 -5.79 11.88
C ARG A 102 5.74 -6.29 13.01
#